data_AF-A0AAE8SJX8-F1
#
_entry.id   AF-A0AAE8SJX8-F1
#
_cell.length_a   1.000
_cell.length_b   1.000
_cell.length_c   1.000
_cell.angle_alpha   90.00
_cell.angle_beta   90.00
_cell.angle_gamma   90.00
#
_symmetry.space_group_name_H-M   'P 1'
#
loop_
_entity.id
_entity.type
_entity.pdbx_description
1 polymer ?
#
loop_
_entity_poly.entity_id
_entity_poly.type
_entity_poly.pdbx_seq_one_letter_code
_entity_poly.pdbx_strand_id
1 'polypeptide(L)'
;MIQLLQHQLRKQANKEPWAQTQDETEDELTDRYSLLIVTVYIRNINRIMHSLNFTPGSGNFWNAYQKGLADLSRPFDQVERNCDFDLKLLTLRMMPLFAKSPPPGTTLGWISSWETINKLRDITKSIDMVRSRPVTDNEEMRLAMSCTNGVASQLHIHHITSHVASLSDHENPPQDDEWYTTWCGLYITTSIYFHRVLGLRDPSERAYQTYVIHVLKKAITKHLVRVKSGQCHSEKILLWQIFLGAINVEMILRDEIAEDHNPSVTAFFDMALWDWSQAVGVEDWSEARDILSEIVWPSLYPEEALLEAIWIRSRGR
;
A
#
# COMPACT_ATOMS: atom_id res chain seq x y z
N MET A 1 -18.56 -5.16 -9.27
CA MET A 1 -17.55 -4.55 -8.37
C MET A 1 -16.88 -3.32 -8.98
N ILE A 2 -16.40 -3.34 -10.22
CA ILE A 2 -15.96 -2.11 -10.94
C ILE A 2 -17.06 -1.05 -10.95
N GLN A 3 -18.32 -1.45 -11.21
CA GLN A 3 -19.49 -0.58 -11.10
C GLN A 3 -19.71 -0.02 -9.69
N LEU A 4 -19.34 -0.77 -8.64
CA LEU A 4 -19.45 -0.31 -7.25
C LEU A 4 -18.41 0.77 -6.97
N LEU A 5 -17.15 0.56 -7.38
CA LEU A 5 -16.08 1.54 -7.25
C LEU A 5 -16.32 2.80 -8.10
N GLN A 6 -16.83 2.64 -9.32
CA GLN A 6 -17.25 3.76 -10.17
C GLN A 6 -18.44 4.52 -9.55
N HIS A 7 -19.39 3.82 -8.93
CA HIS A 7 -20.47 4.45 -8.20
C HIS A 7 -19.95 5.22 -6.98
N GLN A 8 -18.99 4.68 -6.23
CA GLN A 8 -18.37 5.38 -5.09
C GLN A 8 -17.62 6.64 -5.53
N LEU A 9 -16.81 6.56 -6.59
CA LEU A 9 -16.13 7.74 -7.16
C LEU A 9 -17.12 8.84 -7.57
N ARG A 10 -18.29 8.48 -8.12
CA ARG A 10 -19.36 9.43 -8.46
C ARG A 10 -20.07 10.00 -7.23
N LYS A 11 -20.31 9.19 -6.20
CA LYS A 11 -20.96 9.62 -4.96
C LYS A 11 -20.11 10.66 -4.22
N GLN A 12 -18.78 10.48 -4.19
CA GLN A 12 -17.86 11.41 -3.54
C GLN A 12 -17.66 12.72 -4.33
N ALA A 13 -17.78 12.71 -5.66
CA ALA A 13 -17.70 13.93 -6.47
C ALA A 13 -18.86 14.92 -6.21
N ASN A 14 -19.95 14.47 -5.58
CA ASN A 14 -21.20 15.22 -5.39
C ASN A 14 -21.52 15.60 -3.93
N LYS A 15 -20.56 15.53 -2.98
CA LYS A 15 -20.84 15.83 -1.56
C LYS A 15 -20.78 17.33 -1.24
N GLU A 16 -21.79 17.83 -0.51
CA GLU A 16 -21.84 19.19 0.02
C GLU A 16 -21.15 19.32 1.40
N PRO A 17 -20.54 20.48 1.71
CA PRO A 17 -19.56 20.65 2.80
C PRO A 17 -20.11 20.71 4.24
N TRP A 18 -21.35 20.33 4.55
CA TRP A 18 -21.94 20.55 5.89
C TRP A 18 -22.50 19.30 6.59
N ALA A 19 -22.35 18.10 6.02
CA ALA A 19 -22.80 16.82 6.63
C ALA A 19 -21.64 15.96 7.22
N GLN A 20 -20.54 16.61 7.63
CA GLN A 20 -19.18 16.07 7.51
C GLN A 20 -18.77 14.92 8.46
N THR A 21 -19.07 14.94 9.75
CA THR A 21 -18.38 14.02 10.70
C THR A 21 -18.86 12.56 10.66
N GLN A 22 -20.17 12.32 10.56
CA GLN A 22 -20.71 10.96 10.45
C GLN A 22 -20.46 10.37 9.04
N ASP A 23 -20.52 11.22 8.03
CA ASP A 23 -20.30 10.87 6.62
C ASP A 23 -18.81 10.60 6.30
N GLU A 24 -17.89 11.26 6.99
CA GLU A 24 -16.44 11.01 6.88
C GLU A 24 -16.03 9.64 7.45
N THR A 25 -16.64 9.23 8.57
CA THR A 25 -16.37 7.93 9.20
C THR A 25 -16.88 6.79 8.32
N GLU A 26 -18.11 6.91 7.78
CA GLU A 26 -18.67 5.93 6.86
C GLU A 26 -17.87 5.83 5.55
N ASP A 27 -17.41 6.97 5.03
CA ASP A 27 -16.52 7.00 3.87
C ASP A 27 -15.20 6.31 4.13
N GLU A 28 -14.54 6.58 5.27
CA GLU A 28 -13.27 5.95 5.59
C GLU A 28 -13.41 4.44 5.85
N LEU A 29 -14.51 3.98 6.48
CA LEU A 29 -14.82 2.55 6.57
C LEU A 29 -15.04 1.91 5.20
N THR A 30 -15.75 2.60 4.31
CA THR A 30 -15.97 2.16 2.94
C THR A 30 -14.65 2.00 2.19
N ASP A 31 -13.73 2.94 2.37
CA ASP A 31 -12.38 2.89 1.80
C ASP A 31 -11.60 1.69 2.34
N ARG A 32 -11.59 1.48 3.67
CA ARG A 32 -10.93 0.34 4.33
C ARG A 32 -11.46 -1.01 3.83
N TYR A 33 -12.78 -1.17 3.76
CA TYR A 33 -13.41 -2.40 3.25
C TYR A 33 -13.12 -2.64 1.78
N SER A 34 -13.19 -1.59 0.95
CA SER A 34 -12.90 -1.69 -0.48
C SER A 34 -11.45 -2.09 -0.73
N LEU A 35 -10.50 -1.50 0.00
CA LEU A 35 -9.08 -1.86 -0.08
C LEU A 35 -8.83 -3.32 0.32
N LEU A 36 -9.46 -3.79 1.40
CA LEU A 36 -9.35 -5.19 1.82
C LEU A 36 -9.94 -6.12 0.76
N ILE A 37 -11.13 -5.83 0.23
CA ILE A 37 -11.78 -6.64 -0.80
C ILE A 37 -10.91 -6.73 -2.06
N VAL A 38 -10.44 -5.59 -2.56
CA VAL A 38 -9.56 -5.54 -3.74
C VAL A 38 -8.30 -6.37 -3.49
N THR A 39 -7.66 -6.19 -2.33
CA THR A 39 -6.33 -6.76 -2.10
C THR A 39 -6.35 -8.23 -1.68
N VAL A 40 -7.35 -8.65 -0.90
CA VAL A 40 -7.45 -10.00 -0.34
C VAL A 40 -8.29 -10.89 -1.22
N TYR A 41 -9.43 -10.41 -1.71
CA TYR A 41 -10.34 -11.26 -2.47
C TYR A 41 -10.04 -11.19 -3.95
N ILE A 42 -9.99 -9.99 -4.55
CA ILE A 42 -9.83 -9.88 -6.00
C ILE A 42 -8.44 -10.32 -6.44
N ARG A 43 -7.37 -9.81 -5.82
CA ARG A 43 -5.99 -10.20 -6.20
C ARG A 43 -5.70 -11.66 -6.02
N ASN A 44 -6.14 -12.27 -4.91
CA ASN A 44 -5.91 -13.70 -4.71
C ASN A 44 -6.76 -14.56 -5.62
N ILE A 45 -8.04 -14.20 -5.84
CA ILE A 45 -8.90 -14.93 -6.77
C ILE A 45 -8.39 -14.77 -8.19
N ASN A 46 -8.08 -13.56 -8.67
CA ASN A 46 -7.53 -13.34 -10.01
C ASN A 46 -6.21 -14.06 -10.22
N ARG A 47 -5.31 -14.06 -9.21
CA ARG A 47 -4.06 -14.83 -9.26
C ARG A 47 -4.32 -16.32 -9.38
N ILE A 48 -5.22 -16.87 -8.57
CA ILE A 48 -5.65 -18.26 -8.68
C ILE A 48 -6.21 -18.49 -10.09
N MET A 49 -7.19 -17.71 -10.53
CA MET A 49 -7.84 -17.88 -11.84
C MET A 49 -6.85 -17.79 -13.03
N HIS A 50 -5.90 -16.84 -12.99
CA HIS A 50 -4.81 -16.73 -13.97
C HIS A 50 -3.86 -17.93 -13.93
N SER A 51 -3.44 -18.36 -12.74
CA SER A 51 -2.58 -19.54 -12.57
C SER A 51 -3.26 -20.84 -13.01
N LEU A 52 -4.59 -20.85 -13.02
CA LEU A 52 -5.41 -21.97 -13.49
C LEU A 52 -5.76 -21.89 -14.98
N ASN A 53 -5.34 -20.83 -15.69
CA ASN A 53 -5.82 -20.50 -17.04
C ASN A 53 -7.35 -20.62 -17.17
N PHE A 54 -8.07 -20.26 -16.10
CA PHE A 54 -9.50 -20.53 -15.98
C PHE A 54 -10.29 -19.24 -16.14
N THR A 55 -11.12 -19.20 -17.19
CA THR A 55 -12.08 -18.11 -17.39
C THR A 55 -13.41 -18.49 -16.75
N PRO A 56 -14.02 -17.63 -15.90
CA PRO A 56 -15.34 -17.88 -15.33
C PRO A 56 -16.36 -18.24 -16.43
N GLY A 57 -17.03 -19.38 -16.30
CA GLY A 57 -18.03 -19.86 -17.28
C GLY A 57 -17.48 -20.72 -18.42
N SER A 58 -16.17 -20.96 -18.50
CA SER A 58 -15.54 -21.70 -19.62
C SER A 58 -15.27 -23.19 -19.36
N GLY A 59 -15.69 -23.76 -18.23
CA GLY A 59 -15.53 -25.20 -17.96
C GLY A 59 -15.60 -25.59 -16.49
N ASN A 60 -15.18 -26.83 -16.20
CA ASN A 60 -15.12 -27.35 -14.82
C ASN A 60 -13.90 -26.79 -14.07
N PHE A 61 -14.17 -25.88 -13.13
CA PHE A 61 -13.18 -25.26 -12.25
C PHE A 61 -12.25 -26.28 -11.58
N TRP A 62 -12.77 -27.42 -11.11
CA TRP A 62 -11.96 -28.40 -10.38
C TRP A 62 -10.91 -29.09 -11.26
N ASN A 63 -11.20 -29.29 -12.54
CA ASN A 63 -10.24 -29.85 -13.50
C ASN A 63 -9.17 -28.82 -13.88
N ALA A 64 -9.55 -27.54 -14.02
CA ALA A 64 -8.60 -26.46 -14.23
C ALA A 64 -7.73 -26.23 -12.99
N TYR A 65 -8.32 -26.32 -11.79
CA TYR A 65 -7.63 -26.28 -10.50
C TYR A 65 -6.57 -27.39 -10.38
N GLN A 66 -6.94 -28.64 -10.66
CA GLN A 66 -6.02 -29.77 -10.61
C GLN A 66 -4.90 -29.68 -11.66
N LYS A 67 -5.17 -29.16 -12.86
CA LYS A 67 -4.13 -28.94 -13.88
C LYS A 67 -3.23 -27.74 -13.58
N GLY A 68 -3.81 -26.61 -13.15
CA GLY A 68 -3.09 -25.39 -12.82
C GLY A 68 -2.35 -25.44 -11.48
N LEU A 69 -2.61 -26.43 -10.62
CA LEU A 69 -1.79 -26.70 -9.43
C LEU A 69 -0.31 -26.96 -9.75
N ALA A 70 0.01 -27.41 -10.97
CA ALA A 70 1.37 -27.54 -11.49
C ALA A 70 1.96 -26.21 -12.01
N ASP A 71 1.13 -25.29 -12.52
CA ASP A 71 1.52 -23.96 -13.03
C ASP A 71 1.49 -22.86 -11.94
N LEU A 72 0.85 -23.11 -10.80
CA LEU A 72 1.03 -22.40 -9.52
C LEU A 72 2.45 -22.56 -8.93
N SER A 73 3.40 -23.03 -9.74
CA SER A 73 4.84 -23.10 -9.49
C SER A 73 5.54 -21.75 -9.65
N ARG A 74 4.81 -20.65 -9.91
CA ARG A 74 5.40 -19.30 -9.90
C ARG A 74 6.15 -19.07 -8.58
N PRO A 75 7.36 -18.49 -8.60
CA PRO A 75 8.23 -18.39 -7.43
C PRO A 75 7.53 -17.83 -6.19
N PHE A 76 6.70 -16.79 -6.34
CA PHE A 76 5.96 -16.17 -5.24
C PHE A 76 4.89 -17.08 -4.61
N ASP A 77 4.25 -17.96 -5.40
CA ASP A 77 3.23 -18.88 -4.89
C ASP A 77 3.86 -20.04 -4.12
N GLN A 78 5.06 -20.48 -4.49
CA GLN A 78 5.85 -21.45 -3.71
C GLN A 78 6.34 -20.86 -2.39
N VAL A 79 6.81 -19.62 -2.45
CA VAL A 79 7.23 -18.85 -1.27
C VAL A 79 6.06 -18.68 -0.28
N GLU A 80 4.88 -18.32 -0.78
CA GLU A 80 3.71 -18.17 0.06
C GLU A 80 3.23 -19.53 0.60
N ARG A 81 3.36 -20.63 -0.16
CA ARG A 81 3.07 -21.98 0.34
C ARG A 81 3.97 -22.41 1.51
N ASN A 82 5.19 -21.89 1.57
CA ASN A 82 6.15 -22.19 2.64
C ASN A 82 6.03 -21.26 3.86
N CYS A 83 5.15 -20.26 3.82
CA CYS A 83 4.84 -19.43 4.99
C CYS A 83 4.12 -20.25 6.08
N ASP A 84 4.33 -19.86 7.34
CA ASP A 84 3.69 -20.46 8.50
C ASP A 84 2.16 -20.56 8.33
N PHE A 85 1.68 -21.80 8.22
CA PHE A 85 0.28 -22.12 8.02
C PHE A 85 -0.60 -21.62 9.18
N ASP A 86 -0.07 -21.61 10.41
CA ASP A 86 -0.78 -21.13 11.58
C ASP A 86 -1.02 -19.62 11.49
N LEU A 87 -0.06 -18.85 10.97
CA LEU A 87 -0.24 -17.41 10.74
C LEU A 87 -1.29 -17.13 9.66
N LYS A 88 -1.36 -17.95 8.60
CA LYS A 88 -2.40 -17.82 7.57
C LYS A 88 -3.78 -18.12 8.12
N LEU A 89 -3.91 -19.22 8.88
CA LEU A 89 -5.16 -19.57 9.53
C LEU A 89 -5.59 -18.50 10.54
N LEU A 90 -4.66 -17.95 11.31
CA LEU A 90 -4.92 -16.86 12.23
C LEU A 90 -5.41 -15.62 11.48
N THR A 91 -4.76 -15.23 10.38
CA THR A 91 -5.20 -14.12 9.53
C THR A 91 -6.65 -14.30 9.08
N LEU A 92 -7.00 -15.50 8.59
CA LEU A 92 -8.37 -15.82 8.18
C LEU A 92 -9.36 -15.74 9.34
N ARG A 93 -8.98 -16.22 10.52
CA ARG A 93 -9.80 -16.14 11.76
C ARG A 93 -10.00 -14.72 12.25
N MET A 94 -9.10 -13.79 11.90
CA MET A 94 -9.20 -12.38 12.28
C MET A 94 -10.03 -11.54 11.29
N MET A 95 -10.27 -12.01 10.06
CA MET A 95 -11.09 -11.29 9.08
C MET A 95 -12.48 -10.85 9.60
N PRO A 96 -13.22 -11.66 10.39
CA PRO A 96 -14.47 -11.23 10.98
C PRO A 96 -14.36 -10.00 11.90
N LEU A 97 -13.20 -9.80 12.55
CA LEU A 97 -12.96 -8.61 13.39
C LEU A 97 -12.91 -7.33 12.55
N PHE A 98 -12.39 -7.42 11.33
CA PHE A 98 -12.39 -6.32 10.38
C PHE A 98 -13.79 -6.02 9.86
N ALA A 99 -14.63 -7.04 9.66
CA ALA A 99 -15.97 -6.89 9.13
C ALA A 99 -17.02 -6.47 10.18
N LYS A 100 -16.64 -6.34 11.45
CA LYS A 100 -17.57 -5.99 12.52
C LYS A 100 -17.92 -4.51 12.42
N SER A 101 -19.22 -4.21 12.32
CA SER A 101 -19.68 -2.82 12.33
C SER A 101 -19.23 -2.12 13.62
N PRO A 102 -18.60 -0.94 13.53
CA PRO A 102 -18.26 -0.16 14.70
C PRO A 102 -19.50 0.26 15.47
N PRO A 103 -19.41 0.42 16.80
CA PRO A 103 -20.46 1.04 17.59
C PRO A 103 -20.86 2.43 17.05
N PRO A 104 -22.12 2.86 17.19
CA PRO A 104 -22.53 4.22 16.83
C PRO A 104 -21.69 5.26 17.58
N GLY A 105 -21.22 6.29 16.86
CA GLY A 105 -20.39 7.35 17.44
C GLY A 105 -18.89 7.05 17.49
N THR A 106 -18.45 5.87 17.03
CA THR A 106 -17.01 5.56 16.91
C THR A 106 -16.36 6.48 15.90
N THR A 107 -15.21 7.07 16.26
CA THR A 107 -14.35 7.79 15.33
C THR A 107 -13.19 6.91 14.89
N LEU A 108 -12.59 7.22 13.74
CA LEU A 108 -11.45 6.48 13.21
C LEU A 108 -10.16 7.24 13.50
N GLY A 109 -9.42 6.73 14.49
CA GLY A 109 -8.15 7.28 14.92
C GLY A 109 -6.99 7.02 13.95
N TRP A 110 -5.93 7.77 14.16
CA TRP A 110 -4.62 7.51 13.57
C TRP A 110 -4.00 6.25 14.17
N ILE A 111 -3.21 5.53 13.38
CA ILE A 111 -2.56 4.29 13.80
C ILE A 111 -1.05 4.45 13.82
N SER A 112 -0.39 3.74 14.73
CA SER A 112 1.07 3.60 14.69
C SER A 112 1.47 2.70 13.52
N SER A 113 2.44 3.14 12.74
CA SER A 113 3.04 2.42 11.62
C SER A 113 4.30 1.64 12.02
N TRP A 114 4.80 1.82 13.25
CA TRP A 114 6.11 1.33 13.69
C TRP A 114 6.32 -0.17 13.43
N GLU A 115 5.37 -1.03 13.83
CA GLU A 115 5.50 -2.47 13.62
C GLU A 115 5.47 -2.86 12.14
N THR A 116 4.65 -2.17 11.33
CA THR A 116 4.65 -2.36 9.87
C THR A 116 6.01 -2.00 9.28
N ILE A 117 6.52 -0.82 9.63
CA ILE A 117 7.81 -0.34 9.13
C ILE A 117 8.95 -1.27 9.55
N ASN A 118 8.98 -1.75 10.79
CA ASN A 118 10.01 -2.69 11.24
C ASN A 118 9.98 -4.02 10.46
N LYS A 119 8.79 -4.58 10.22
CA LYS A 119 8.66 -5.79 9.39
C LYS A 119 9.11 -5.55 7.95
N LEU A 120 8.81 -4.37 7.40
CA LEU A 120 9.30 -3.98 6.07
C LEU A 120 10.83 -3.85 6.07
N ARG A 121 11.44 -3.23 7.09
CA ARG A 121 12.91 -3.14 7.22
C ARG A 121 13.57 -4.52 7.21
N ASP A 122 12.99 -5.50 7.91
CA ASP A 122 13.53 -6.86 7.95
C ASP A 122 13.49 -7.55 6.58
N ILE A 123 12.39 -7.39 5.83
CA ILE A 123 12.29 -7.90 4.46
C ILE A 123 13.26 -7.17 3.53
N THR A 124 13.31 -5.84 3.61
CA THR A 124 14.19 -5.02 2.77
C THR A 124 15.64 -5.41 2.95
N LYS A 125 16.11 -5.61 4.19
CA LYS A 125 17.46 -6.13 4.49
C LYS A 125 17.68 -7.50 3.84
N SER A 126 16.70 -8.40 3.95
CA SER A 126 16.79 -9.73 3.35
C SER A 126 16.92 -9.67 1.83
N ILE A 127 16.18 -8.76 1.20
CA ILE A 127 16.23 -8.52 -0.25
C ILE A 127 17.55 -7.85 -0.67
N ASP A 128 18.06 -6.90 0.11
CA ASP A 128 19.36 -6.27 -0.17
C ASP A 128 20.51 -7.26 -0.09
N MET A 129 20.52 -8.12 0.94
CA MET A 129 21.48 -9.21 1.05
C MET A 129 21.42 -10.12 -0.17
N VAL A 130 20.22 -10.40 -0.66
CA VAL A 130 19.98 -11.18 -1.88
C VAL A 130 20.49 -10.45 -3.13
N ARG A 131 20.20 -9.15 -3.27
CA ARG A 131 20.64 -8.29 -4.40
C ARG A 131 22.15 -8.15 -4.47
N SER A 132 22.83 -8.17 -3.32
CA SER A 132 24.30 -8.08 -3.23
C SER A 132 25.05 -9.34 -3.68
N ARG A 133 24.36 -10.49 -3.81
CA ARG A 133 24.99 -11.75 -4.24
C ARG A 133 25.07 -11.86 -5.76
N PRO A 134 26.17 -12.42 -6.31
CA PRO A 134 26.28 -12.69 -7.75
C PRO A 134 25.16 -13.60 -8.23
N VAL A 135 24.76 -13.44 -9.50
CA VAL A 135 23.57 -14.04 -10.18
C VAL A 135 23.64 -15.58 -10.33
N THR A 136 24.50 -16.26 -9.57
CA THR A 136 24.68 -17.72 -9.64
C THR A 136 23.60 -18.52 -8.89
N ASP A 137 22.82 -17.88 -8.00
CA ASP A 137 21.70 -18.53 -7.30
C ASP A 137 20.37 -18.33 -8.03
N ASN A 138 19.58 -19.40 -8.15
CA ASN A 138 18.22 -19.39 -8.70
C ASN A 138 17.40 -18.27 -8.02
N GLU A 139 16.80 -17.37 -8.81
CA GLU A 139 15.94 -16.27 -8.34
C GLU A 139 14.84 -16.76 -7.38
N GLU A 140 14.44 -18.02 -7.53
CA GLU A 140 13.50 -18.76 -6.69
C GLU A 140 14.01 -18.96 -5.24
N MET A 141 15.28 -19.31 -5.05
CA MET A 141 15.90 -19.48 -3.72
C MET A 141 16.11 -18.11 -3.04
N ARG A 142 16.42 -17.09 -3.85
CA ARG A 142 16.54 -15.69 -3.43
C ARG A 142 15.22 -15.15 -2.87
N LEU A 143 14.11 -15.41 -3.56
CA LEU A 143 12.76 -15.02 -3.12
C LEU A 143 12.29 -15.84 -1.91
N ALA A 144 12.51 -17.16 -1.92
CA ALA A 144 12.14 -18.07 -0.83
C ALA A 144 12.77 -17.66 0.51
N MET A 145 14.07 -17.32 0.51
CA MET A 145 14.78 -16.85 1.70
C MET A 145 14.18 -15.58 2.30
N SER A 146 13.75 -14.62 1.46
CA SER A 146 13.22 -13.32 1.91
C SER A 146 11.85 -13.38 2.60
N CYS A 147 11.14 -14.50 2.46
CA CYS A 147 9.77 -14.70 2.96
C CYS A 147 9.65 -15.86 3.96
N THR A 148 10.76 -16.50 4.31
CA THR A 148 10.84 -17.65 5.24
C THR A 148 10.12 -17.45 6.57
N ASN A 149 9.93 -16.20 7.02
CA ASN A 149 9.31 -15.87 8.31
C ASN A 149 7.81 -15.54 8.24
N GLY A 150 7.14 -15.77 7.10
CA GLY A 150 5.71 -15.51 6.98
C GLY A 150 5.33 -14.03 7.08
N VAL A 151 6.25 -13.12 6.73
CA VAL A 151 6.08 -11.67 6.98
C VAL A 151 4.84 -11.09 6.29
N ALA A 152 4.48 -11.60 5.11
CA ALA A 152 3.23 -11.22 4.44
C ALA A 152 2.00 -11.53 5.32
N SER A 153 1.93 -12.70 5.95
CA SER A 153 0.84 -13.06 6.89
C SER A 153 0.88 -12.19 8.14
N GLN A 154 2.08 -11.93 8.67
CA GLN A 154 2.25 -11.04 9.82
C GLN A 154 1.78 -9.61 9.56
N LEU A 155 2.00 -9.08 8.35
CA LEU A 155 1.54 -7.75 7.96
C LEU A 155 0.02 -7.71 7.78
N HIS A 156 -0.61 -8.77 7.26
CA HIS A 156 -2.07 -8.84 7.25
C HIS A 156 -2.66 -8.85 8.65
N ILE A 157 -2.07 -9.62 9.59
CA ILE A 157 -2.46 -9.57 11.01
C ILE A 157 -2.34 -8.15 11.54
N HIS A 158 -1.20 -7.50 11.32
CA HIS A 158 -0.97 -6.15 11.81
C HIS A 158 -1.95 -5.12 11.21
N HIS A 159 -2.31 -5.23 9.93
CA HIS A 159 -3.34 -4.39 9.33
C HIS A 159 -4.72 -4.61 9.95
N ILE A 160 -5.09 -5.85 10.29
CA ILE A 160 -6.36 -6.12 10.98
C ILE A 160 -6.32 -5.58 12.41
N THR A 161 -5.23 -5.80 13.16
CA THR A 161 -5.12 -5.31 14.53
C THR A 161 -5.08 -3.79 14.60
N SER A 162 -4.39 -3.11 13.68
CA SER A 162 -4.34 -1.64 13.63
C SER A 162 -5.69 -1.05 13.21
N HIS A 163 -6.44 -1.73 12.34
CA HIS A 163 -7.84 -1.37 12.07
C HIS A 163 -8.66 -1.42 13.36
N VAL A 164 -8.64 -2.54 14.08
CA VAL A 164 -9.40 -2.70 15.33
C VAL A 164 -8.96 -1.67 16.38
N ALA A 165 -7.66 -1.42 16.51
CA ALA A 165 -7.13 -0.43 17.45
C ALA A 165 -7.56 1.01 17.13
N SER A 166 -7.79 1.32 15.85
CA SER A 166 -8.27 2.64 15.43
C SER A 166 -9.76 2.88 15.70
N LEU A 167 -10.52 1.84 16.06
CA LEU A 167 -11.92 1.92 16.47
C LEU A 167 -12.00 2.36 17.94
N SER A 168 -11.45 3.53 18.26
CA SER A 168 -11.36 4.06 19.62
C SER A 168 -12.00 5.44 19.70
N ASP A 169 -12.54 5.80 20.88
CA ASP A 169 -13.12 7.13 21.15
C ASP A 169 -12.11 8.29 21.11
N HIS A 170 -10.81 8.00 20.90
CA HIS A 170 -9.74 8.98 20.83
C HIS A 170 -9.24 9.15 19.39
N GLU A 171 -9.54 10.31 18.80
CA GLU A 171 -9.11 10.65 17.43
C GLU A 171 -7.61 10.95 17.31
N ASN A 172 -6.97 11.29 18.43
CA ASN A 172 -5.65 11.90 18.40
C ASN A 172 -4.53 10.90 18.71
N PRO A 173 -3.48 10.86 17.86
CA PRO A 173 -2.25 10.15 18.20
C PRO A 173 -1.65 10.76 19.48
N PRO A 174 -0.82 10.01 20.21
CA PRO A 174 0.09 10.60 21.19
C PRO A 174 0.83 11.78 20.54
N GLN A 175 0.90 12.92 21.22
CA GLN A 175 1.42 14.17 20.63
C GLN A 175 2.88 14.07 20.13
N ASP A 176 3.65 13.07 20.62
CA ASP A 176 5.11 12.98 20.44
C ASP A 176 5.58 11.75 19.63
N ASP A 177 4.72 11.08 18.86
CA ASP A 177 5.12 9.88 18.11
C ASP A 177 5.19 10.12 16.59
N GLU A 178 6.41 9.97 16.05
CA GLU A 178 6.75 10.17 14.62
C GLU A 178 6.14 9.10 13.69
N TRP A 179 5.59 8.01 14.25
CA TRP A 179 5.19 6.85 13.47
C TRP A 179 3.69 6.79 13.18
N TYR A 180 2.92 7.84 13.43
CA TYR A 180 1.47 7.81 13.21
C TYR A 180 1.04 8.15 11.79
N THR A 181 0.04 7.43 11.27
CA THR A 181 -0.58 7.72 9.98
C THR A 181 -2.03 7.23 9.90
N THR A 182 -2.71 7.53 8.80
CA THR A 182 -4.03 6.96 8.50
C THR A 182 -3.89 5.48 8.12
N TRP A 183 -4.89 4.66 8.48
CA TRP A 183 -4.88 3.24 8.13
C TRP A 183 -4.79 3.01 6.62
N CYS A 184 -5.60 3.74 5.83
CA CYS A 184 -5.61 3.62 4.37
C CYS A 184 -4.25 4.02 3.77
N GLY A 185 -3.65 5.10 4.28
CA GLY A 185 -2.33 5.54 3.85
C GLY A 185 -1.28 4.44 4.07
N LEU A 186 -1.20 3.87 5.28
CA LEU A 186 -0.26 2.80 5.61
C LEU A 186 -0.48 1.55 4.76
N TYR A 187 -1.74 1.12 4.63
CA TYR A 187 -2.10 -0.09 3.91
C TYR A 187 -1.72 -0.01 2.42
N ILE A 188 -2.09 1.10 1.76
CA ILE A 188 -1.80 1.31 0.34
C ILE A 188 -0.30 1.37 0.11
N THR A 189 0.42 2.15 0.91
CA THR A 189 1.86 2.38 0.71
C THR A 189 2.67 1.14 1.03
N THR A 190 2.28 0.34 2.02
CA THR A 190 2.82 -1.01 2.23
C THR A 190 2.63 -1.89 0.99
N SER A 191 1.44 -1.88 0.38
CA SER A 191 1.19 -2.64 -0.85
C SER A 191 2.00 -2.13 -2.04
N ILE A 192 2.17 -0.81 -2.19
CA ILE A 192 2.99 -0.22 -3.26
C ILE A 192 4.45 -0.57 -3.04
N TYR A 193 4.95 -0.49 -1.81
CA TYR A 193 6.33 -0.81 -1.46
C TYR A 193 6.69 -2.25 -1.83
N PHE A 194 5.85 -3.22 -1.46
CA PHE A 194 6.02 -4.62 -1.90
C PHE A 194 6.09 -4.77 -3.41
N HIS A 195 5.25 -4.03 -4.11
CA HIS A 195 5.10 -4.19 -5.55
C HIS A 195 6.19 -3.46 -6.34
N ARG A 196 6.32 -2.15 -6.14
CA ARG A 196 7.17 -1.26 -6.95
C ARG A 196 8.60 -1.10 -6.42
N VAL A 197 8.83 -1.32 -5.12
CA VAL A 197 10.17 -1.16 -4.51
C VAL A 197 10.88 -2.51 -4.33
N LEU A 198 10.17 -3.47 -3.75
CA LEU A 198 10.72 -4.80 -3.47
C LEU A 198 10.61 -5.77 -4.66
N GLY A 199 9.69 -5.52 -5.60
CA GLY A 199 9.45 -6.40 -6.74
C GLY A 199 8.82 -7.74 -6.37
N LEU A 200 8.14 -7.81 -5.21
CA LEU A 200 7.60 -9.04 -4.66
C LEU A 200 6.17 -9.35 -5.09
N ARG A 201 5.48 -8.45 -5.83
CA ARG A 201 4.06 -8.63 -6.17
C ARG A 201 3.83 -8.44 -7.67
N ASP A 202 2.93 -9.23 -8.27
CA ASP A 202 2.56 -9.15 -9.69
C ASP A 202 1.83 -7.83 -10.02
N PRO A 203 2.09 -7.13 -11.15
CA PRO A 203 1.45 -5.86 -11.52
C PRO A 203 -0.01 -5.98 -11.94
N SER A 204 -0.56 -7.18 -11.98
CA SER A 204 -1.86 -7.44 -12.58
C SER A 204 -3.00 -6.88 -11.73
N GLU A 205 -3.34 -5.59 -11.89
CA GLU A 205 -4.70 -5.08 -11.65
C GLU A 205 -4.85 -3.57 -11.95
N ARG A 206 -4.96 -3.24 -13.24
CA ARG A 206 -5.21 -1.87 -13.73
C ARG A 206 -6.54 -1.29 -13.23
N ALA A 207 -7.58 -2.13 -13.14
CA ALA A 207 -8.95 -1.71 -12.84
C ALA A 207 -9.15 -1.02 -11.48
N TYR A 208 -8.17 -1.12 -10.58
CA TYR A 208 -8.26 -0.58 -9.22
C TYR A 208 -7.23 0.51 -8.94
N GLN A 209 -6.28 0.78 -9.85
CA GLN A 209 -5.22 1.76 -9.62
C GLN A 209 -5.77 3.17 -9.42
N THR A 210 -6.76 3.58 -10.23
CA THR A 210 -7.42 4.89 -10.08
C THR A 210 -8.04 5.06 -8.70
N TYR A 211 -8.70 4.00 -8.19
CA TYR A 211 -9.32 4.02 -6.87
C TYR A 211 -8.27 4.04 -5.74
N VAL A 212 -7.23 3.21 -5.85
CA VAL A 212 -6.12 3.20 -4.88
C VAL A 212 -5.42 4.55 -4.82
N ILE A 213 -5.15 5.18 -5.96
CA ILE A 213 -4.57 6.52 -6.03
C ILE A 213 -5.51 7.53 -5.37
N HIS A 214 -6.81 7.49 -5.67
CA HIS A 214 -7.79 8.39 -5.06
C HIS A 214 -7.79 8.31 -3.53
N VAL A 215 -7.84 7.10 -2.97
CA VAL A 215 -7.81 6.89 -1.52
C VAL A 215 -6.47 7.34 -0.92
N LEU A 216 -5.35 7.09 -1.61
CA LEU A 216 -4.04 7.56 -1.18
C LEU A 216 -3.94 9.10 -1.17
N LYS A 217 -4.48 9.77 -2.19
CA LYS A 217 -4.55 11.24 -2.24
C LYS A 217 -5.32 11.79 -1.05
N LYS A 218 -6.48 11.20 -0.73
CA LYS A 218 -7.29 11.57 0.46
C LYS A 218 -6.49 11.41 1.76
N ALA A 219 -5.79 10.29 1.91
CA ALA A 219 -4.94 10.02 3.07
C ALA A 219 -3.78 11.03 3.20
N ILE A 220 -3.07 11.32 2.11
CA ILE A 220 -1.98 12.30 2.07
C ILE A 220 -2.49 13.70 2.38
N THR A 221 -3.60 14.13 1.80
CA THR A 221 -4.18 15.46 2.09
C THR A 221 -4.51 15.62 3.57
N LYS A 222 -5.15 14.62 4.20
CA LYS A 222 -5.46 14.62 5.65
C LYS A 222 -4.18 14.71 6.49
N HIS A 223 -3.10 14.06 6.05
CA HIS A 223 -1.82 14.06 6.74
C HIS A 223 -1.06 15.38 6.58
N LEU A 224 -1.04 15.94 5.37
CA LEU A 224 -0.38 17.20 5.06
C LEU A 224 -0.99 18.37 5.84
N VAL A 225 -2.32 18.40 6.02
CA VAL A 225 -3.00 19.42 6.84
C VAL A 225 -2.47 19.42 8.27
N ARG A 226 -2.22 18.24 8.86
CA ARG A 226 -1.71 18.11 10.24
C ARG A 226 -0.25 18.48 10.39
N VAL A 227 0.57 18.14 9.39
CA VAL A 227 1.98 18.55 9.36
C VAL A 227 2.08 20.08 9.26
N LYS A 228 1.32 20.70 8.36
CA LYS A 228 1.30 22.17 8.22
C LYS A 228 0.75 22.90 9.44
N SER A 229 -0.15 22.28 10.22
CA SER A 229 -0.68 22.87 11.44
C SER A 229 0.20 22.64 12.68
N GLY A 230 1.32 21.94 12.55
CA GLY A 230 2.20 21.58 13.67
C GLY A 230 1.55 20.61 14.68
N GLN A 231 0.52 19.89 14.25
CA GLN A 231 -0.27 18.99 15.11
C GLN A 231 0.25 17.54 15.09
N CYS A 232 1.28 17.22 14.29
CA CYS A 232 1.75 15.86 14.10
C CYS A 232 3.23 15.84 13.69
N HIS A 233 4.04 15.05 14.39
CA HIS A 233 5.49 14.89 14.17
C HIS A 233 5.83 13.73 13.23
N SER A 234 4.88 13.33 12.36
CA SER A 234 4.99 12.16 11.48
C SER A 234 5.36 12.53 10.04
N GLU A 235 6.13 13.60 9.86
CA GLU A 235 6.51 14.14 8.56
C GLU A 235 7.31 13.12 7.75
N LYS A 236 8.15 12.32 8.42
CA LYS A 236 8.91 11.23 7.79
C LYS A 236 7.97 10.24 7.10
N ILE A 237 6.96 9.73 7.80
CA ILE A 237 5.99 8.80 7.21
C ILE A 237 5.23 9.46 6.07
N LEU A 238 4.88 10.74 6.17
CA LEU A 238 4.24 11.46 5.06
C LEU A 238 5.12 11.48 3.80
N LEU A 239 6.42 11.75 3.93
CA LEU A 239 7.37 11.71 2.82
C LEU A 239 7.32 10.36 2.11
N TRP A 240 7.41 9.28 2.89
CA TRP A 240 7.40 7.91 2.36
C TRP A 240 6.10 7.61 1.60
N GLN A 241 4.95 8.07 2.11
CA GLN A 241 3.67 7.89 1.44
C GLN A 241 3.58 8.66 0.12
N ILE A 242 4.07 9.91 0.08
CA ILE A 242 4.09 10.74 -1.12
C ILE A 242 4.98 10.11 -2.19
N PHE A 243 6.20 9.71 -1.83
CA PHE A 243 7.14 9.10 -2.78
C PHE A 243 6.62 7.79 -3.36
N LEU A 244 6.05 6.92 -2.53
CA LEU A 244 5.46 5.67 -3.04
C LEU A 244 4.28 5.92 -3.97
N GLY A 245 3.44 6.90 -3.65
CA GLY A 245 2.37 7.34 -4.55
C GLY A 245 2.91 7.84 -5.89
N ALA A 246 3.93 8.71 -5.87
CA ALA A 246 4.57 9.24 -7.06
C ALA A 246 5.19 8.13 -7.92
N ILE A 247 5.98 7.23 -7.32
CA ILE A 247 6.56 6.07 -8.01
C ILE A 247 5.47 5.20 -8.63
N ASN A 248 4.39 4.92 -7.90
CA ASN A 248 3.31 4.10 -8.44
C ASN A 248 2.66 4.74 -9.67
N VAL A 249 2.47 6.06 -9.66
CA VAL A 249 1.96 6.80 -10.82
C VAL A 249 2.94 6.69 -11.99
N GLU A 250 4.22 7.02 -11.79
CA GLU A 250 5.25 6.92 -12.84
C GLU A 250 5.31 5.53 -13.46
N MET A 251 5.24 4.49 -12.64
CA MET A 251 5.24 3.11 -13.10
C MET A 251 3.98 2.76 -13.90
N ILE A 252 2.81 3.23 -13.47
CA ILE A 252 1.57 3.09 -14.27
C ILE A 252 1.72 3.78 -15.62
N LEU A 253 2.33 4.97 -15.66
CA LEU A 253 2.55 5.70 -16.91
C LEU A 253 3.43 4.90 -17.88
N ARG A 254 4.47 4.24 -17.37
CA ARG A 254 5.35 3.36 -18.18
C ARG A 254 4.65 2.07 -18.65
N ASP A 255 3.71 1.55 -17.85
CA ASP A 255 2.94 0.34 -18.15
C ASP A 255 1.78 0.60 -19.16
N GLU A 256 1.41 1.86 -19.39
CA GLU A 256 0.30 2.31 -20.24
C GLU A 256 0.78 2.84 -21.61
N ILE A 257 -0.06 2.68 -22.64
CA ILE A 257 0.05 3.50 -23.86
C ILE A 257 -0.48 4.88 -23.47
N ALA A 258 0.30 5.93 -23.72
CA ALA A 258 0.18 7.27 -23.11
C ALA A 258 -1.17 8.04 -23.22
N GLU A 259 -2.21 7.44 -23.80
CA GLU A 259 -3.48 8.09 -24.11
C GLU A 259 -4.44 8.26 -22.90
N ASP A 260 -4.30 7.45 -21.83
CA ASP A 260 -5.17 7.53 -20.63
C ASP A 260 -4.51 8.27 -19.44
N HIS A 261 -3.40 8.98 -19.71
CA HIS A 261 -2.68 9.71 -18.69
C HIS A 261 -3.47 10.91 -18.18
N ASN A 262 -3.76 10.92 -16.87
CA ASN A 262 -4.31 12.08 -16.20
C ASN A 262 -3.18 12.91 -15.55
N PRO A 263 -2.70 14.00 -16.18
CA PRO A 263 -1.59 14.80 -15.67
C PRO A 263 -1.88 15.43 -14.30
N SER A 264 -3.16 15.57 -13.93
CA SER A 264 -3.54 16.08 -12.61
C SER A 264 -3.12 15.15 -11.45
N VAL A 265 -2.91 13.86 -11.72
CA VAL A 265 -2.47 12.90 -10.71
C VAL A 265 -0.99 13.09 -10.41
N THR A 266 -0.13 13.15 -11.45
CA THR A 266 1.30 13.45 -11.28
C THR A 266 1.49 14.81 -10.62
N ALA A 267 0.77 15.84 -11.08
CA ALA A 267 0.81 17.17 -10.51
C ALA A 267 0.41 17.21 -9.02
N PHE A 268 -0.50 16.33 -8.57
CA PHE A 268 -0.84 16.23 -7.16
C PHE A 268 0.34 15.77 -6.32
N PHE A 269 1.04 14.71 -6.72
CA PHE A 269 2.17 14.18 -5.94
C PHE A 269 3.36 15.14 -5.96
N ASP A 270 3.62 15.78 -7.09
CA ASP A 270 4.64 16.84 -7.18
C ASP A 270 4.32 18.00 -6.23
N MET A 271 3.04 18.43 -6.13
CA MET A 271 2.62 19.44 -5.16
C MET A 271 2.74 18.98 -3.72
N ALA A 272 2.32 17.75 -3.42
CA ALA A 272 2.39 17.22 -2.07
C ALA A 272 3.84 17.14 -1.59
N LEU A 273 4.75 16.74 -2.48
CA LEU A 273 6.19 16.66 -2.18
C LEU A 273 6.79 18.06 -1.97
N TRP A 274 6.44 19.02 -2.82
CA TRP A 274 6.81 20.42 -2.64
C TRP A 274 6.31 20.97 -1.30
N ASP A 275 5.02 20.82 -1.01
CA ASP A 275 4.39 21.31 0.22
C ASP A 275 5.01 20.69 1.47
N TRP A 276 5.33 19.39 1.43
CA TRP A 276 6.04 18.71 2.49
C TRP A 276 7.45 19.28 2.67
N SER A 277 8.20 19.47 1.58
CA SER A 277 9.57 19.99 1.61
C SER A 277 9.62 21.39 2.27
N GLN A 278 8.64 22.24 1.95
CA GLN A 278 8.52 23.58 2.52
C GLN A 278 8.13 23.55 4.01
N ALA A 279 7.30 22.60 4.42
CA ALA A 279 6.88 22.48 5.82
C ALA A 279 8.01 21.99 6.73
N VAL A 280 8.87 21.09 6.23
CA VAL A 280 9.95 20.47 7.01
C VAL A 280 11.29 21.20 6.86
N GLY A 281 11.45 22.00 5.80
CA GLY A 281 12.70 22.73 5.51
C GLY A 281 13.77 21.87 4.82
N VAL A 282 13.37 20.79 4.15
CA VAL A 282 14.27 19.89 3.40
C VAL A 282 14.36 20.36 1.96
N GLU A 283 15.55 20.75 1.52
CA GLU A 283 15.76 21.28 0.17
C GLU A 283 16.44 20.27 -0.77
N ASP A 284 17.37 19.49 -0.23
CA ASP A 284 18.23 18.64 -1.05
C ASP A 284 17.69 17.22 -1.18
N TRP A 285 17.85 16.64 -2.37
CA TRP A 285 17.49 15.24 -2.62
C TRP A 285 18.23 14.30 -1.65
N SER A 286 19.50 14.59 -1.36
CA SER A 286 20.30 13.78 -0.43
C SER A 286 19.69 13.66 0.96
N GLU A 287 19.15 14.75 1.50
CA GLU A 287 18.50 14.77 2.82
C GLU A 287 17.16 14.01 2.77
N ALA A 288 16.35 14.22 1.73
CA ALA A 288 15.11 13.48 1.54
C ALA A 288 15.35 11.96 1.41
N ARG A 289 16.42 11.58 0.70
CA ARG A 289 16.86 10.19 0.54
C ARG A 289 17.30 9.57 1.86
N ASP A 290 17.99 10.32 2.71
CA ASP A 290 18.41 9.85 4.02
C ASP A 290 17.20 9.63 4.95
N ILE A 291 16.18 10.51 4.89
CA ILE A 291 14.90 10.30 5.59
C ILE A 291 14.18 9.04 5.10
N LEU A 292 14.09 8.82 3.78
CA LEU A 292 13.50 7.60 3.22
C LEU A 292 14.23 6.34 3.71
N SER A 293 15.56 6.41 3.77
CA SER A 293 16.43 5.33 4.27
C SER A 293 16.24 5.07 5.77
N GLU A 294 16.02 6.13 6.56
CA GLU A 294 15.68 6.03 7.98
C GLU A 294 14.38 5.25 8.18
N ILE A 295 13.36 5.49 7.36
CA ILE A 295 12.06 4.80 7.43
C ILE A 295 12.22 3.36 6.95
N VAL A 296 12.27 3.15 5.65
CA VAL A 296 12.49 1.84 5.01
C VAL A 296 12.73 2.05 3.52
N TRP A 297 13.98 1.92 3.10
CA TRP A 297 14.36 1.97 1.68
C TRP A 297 15.49 0.97 1.39
N PRO A 298 15.51 0.31 0.21
CA PRO A 298 16.61 -0.58 -0.15
C PRO A 298 17.90 0.22 -0.33
N SER A 299 19.01 -0.30 0.20
CA SER A 299 20.35 0.26 -0.01
C SER A 299 20.80 0.19 -1.47
N LEU A 300 20.32 -0.83 -2.20
CA LEU A 300 20.52 -1.02 -3.63
C LEU A 300 19.15 -0.96 -4.32
N TYR A 301 18.68 0.26 -4.58
CA TYR A 301 17.45 0.48 -5.34
C TYR A 301 17.76 0.71 -6.84
N PRO A 302 17.26 -0.15 -7.75
CA PRO A 302 17.58 -0.03 -9.19
C PRO A 302 17.08 1.26 -9.85
N GLU A 303 16.01 1.86 -9.33
CA GLU A 303 15.39 3.06 -9.90
C GLU A 303 15.69 4.33 -9.10
N GLU A 304 16.88 4.44 -8.51
CA GLU A 304 17.28 5.63 -7.74
C GLU A 304 17.16 6.93 -8.57
N ALA A 305 17.55 6.87 -9.85
CA ALA A 305 17.44 8.00 -10.77
C ALA A 305 15.98 8.46 -10.98
N LEU A 306 15.00 7.56 -10.85
CA LEU A 306 13.59 7.94 -10.91
C LEU A 306 13.19 8.78 -9.69
N LEU A 307 13.65 8.43 -8.49
CA LEU A 307 13.31 9.19 -7.28
C LEU A 307 13.89 10.60 -7.36
N GLU A 308 15.15 10.71 -7.78
CA GLU A 308 15.79 12.00 -7.98
C GLU A 308 15.05 12.83 -9.03
N ALA A 309 14.62 12.21 -10.14
CA ALA A 309 13.80 12.89 -11.15
C ALA A 309 12.45 13.38 -10.61
N ILE A 310 11.76 12.57 -9.79
CA ILE A 310 10.51 12.98 -9.12
C ILE A 310 10.77 14.16 -8.19
N TRP A 311 11.86 14.11 -7.39
CA TRP A 311 12.25 15.19 -6.49
C TRP A 311 12.51 16.49 -7.25
N ILE A 312 13.39 16.45 -8.25
CA ILE A 312 13.74 17.63 -9.06
C ILE A 312 12.50 18.23 -9.72
N ARG A 313 11.63 17.40 -10.31
CA ARG A 313 10.40 17.86 -10.95
C ARG A 313 9.46 18.56 -9.98
N SER A 314 9.35 18.06 -8.75
CA SER A 314 8.53 18.68 -7.71
C SER A 314 9.01 20.07 -7.31
N ARG A 315 10.32 20.34 -7.45
CA ARG A 315 10.94 21.65 -7.16
C ARG A 315 10.99 22.61 -8.34
N GLY A 316 10.94 22.11 -9.58
CA GLY A 316 11.09 22.88 -10.80
C GLY A 316 9.86 23.69 -11.23
N ARG A 317 9.07 24.20 -10.28
CA ARG A 317 7.91 25.05 -10.57
C ARG A 317 8.29 26.50 -10.79
#